data_AF-A0AAW9KZV5-F1
#
_entry.id   AF-A0AAW9KZV5-F1
#
_cell.length_a   1.000
_cell.length_b   1.000
_cell.length_c   1.000
_cell.angle_alpha   90.00
_cell.angle_beta   90.00
_cell.angle_gamma   90.00
#
_symmetry.space_group_name_H-M   'P 1'
#
loop_
_entity.id
_entity.type
_entity.pdbx_description
1 polymer ?
#
loop_
_entity_poly.entity_id
_entity_poly.type
_entity_poly.pdbx_seq_one_letter_code
_entity_poly.pdbx_strand_id
1 'polypeptide(L)'
;MPTPDTSHKSTPFDDIVEALDTRVRRRLLVQLLHRPEDEPVHVDDFDFDCDADSVAVQLHHVHLPKLADMGFVEWDDETGEVRCGPRFDLLEPVLDVLDEHEDALPDHYL
;
A
#
# COMPACT_ATOMS: atom_id res chain seq x y z
N MET A 1 22.24 31.36 -9.68
CA MET A 1 21.26 30.58 -10.46
C MET A 1 20.30 29.95 -9.48
N PRO A 2 19.05 30.43 -9.37
CA PRO A 2 18.01 29.70 -8.66
C PRO A 2 17.69 28.43 -9.46
N THR A 3 17.69 27.27 -8.82
CA THR A 3 17.14 26.04 -9.38
C THR A 3 15.64 26.23 -9.64
N PRO A 4 15.09 25.74 -10.76
CA PRO A 4 13.65 25.77 -10.96
C PRO A 4 13.01 24.88 -9.89
N ASP A 5 12.14 25.50 -9.09
CA ASP A 5 11.22 24.83 -8.20
C ASP A 5 10.33 23.94 -9.07
N THR A 6 10.66 22.65 -9.12
CA THR A 6 9.90 21.68 -9.91
C THR A 6 8.70 21.30 -9.05
N SER A 7 7.74 22.22 -8.94
CA SER A 7 6.39 21.89 -8.50
C SER A 7 5.76 21.06 -9.62
N HIS A 8 6.13 19.78 -9.70
CA HIS A 8 5.36 18.80 -10.44
C HIS A 8 4.03 18.69 -9.70
N LYS A 9 2.94 19.10 -10.33
CA LYS A 9 1.61 18.80 -9.78
C LYS A 9 1.47 17.28 -9.83
N SER A 10 1.60 16.60 -8.70
CA SER A 10 1.39 15.15 -8.61
C SER A 10 0.02 14.82 -9.19
N THR A 11 0.00 13.93 -10.18
CA THR A 11 -1.25 13.43 -10.73
C THR A 11 -1.76 12.26 -9.89
N PRO A 12 -3.07 11.92 -9.94
CA PRO A 12 -3.58 10.74 -9.28
C PRO A 12 -2.85 9.44 -9.69
N PHE A 13 -2.34 9.39 -10.91
CA PHE A 13 -1.55 8.26 -11.40
C PHE A 13 -0.17 8.19 -10.76
N ASP A 14 0.50 9.33 -10.55
CA ASP A 14 1.79 9.36 -9.86
C ASP A 14 1.64 8.86 -8.42
N ASP A 15 0.54 9.21 -7.75
CA ASP A 15 0.24 8.71 -6.40
C ASP A 15 -0.02 7.20 -6.40
N ILE A 16 -0.73 6.66 -7.39
CA ILE A 16 -0.96 5.21 -7.54
C ILE A 16 0.38 4.48 -7.74
N VAL A 17 1.19 4.94 -8.69
CA VAL A 17 2.50 4.34 -8.94
C VAL A 17 3.39 4.44 -7.71
N GLU A 18 3.39 5.60 -7.04
CA GLU A 18 4.15 5.78 -5.81
C GLU A 18 3.66 4.86 -4.71
N ALA A 19 2.36 4.62 -4.55
CA ALA A 19 1.81 3.67 -3.57
C ALA A 19 2.24 2.23 -3.85
N LEU A 20 2.29 1.83 -5.13
CA LEU A 20 2.62 0.47 -5.58
C LEU A 20 4.13 0.22 -5.78
N ASP A 21 4.98 1.22 -5.58
CA ASP A 21 6.41 1.15 -5.92
C ASP A 21 7.23 0.10 -5.12
N THR A 22 6.72 -0.43 -4.01
CA THR A 22 7.37 -1.54 -3.29
C THR A 22 6.54 -2.83 -3.30
N ARG A 23 7.21 -3.99 -3.34
CA ARG A 23 6.56 -5.31 -3.20
C ARG A 23 5.70 -5.39 -1.92
N VAL A 24 6.25 -4.92 -0.80
CA VAL A 24 5.55 -4.90 0.49
C VAL A 24 4.24 -4.11 0.41
N ARG A 25 4.22 -2.93 -0.23
CA ARG A 25 2.99 -2.14 -0.37
C ARG A 25 1.99 -2.79 -1.33
N ARG A 26 2.44 -3.34 -2.46
CA ARG A 26 1.55 -4.09 -3.38
C ARG A 26 0.86 -5.25 -2.66
N ARG A 27 1.64 -6.08 -1.96
CA ARG A 27 1.12 -7.25 -1.24
C ARG A 27 0.21 -6.87 -0.07
N LEU A 28 0.51 -5.78 0.64
CA LEU A 28 -0.38 -5.24 1.67
C LEU A 28 -1.71 -4.75 1.07
N LEU A 29 -1.65 -3.98 -0.02
CA LEU A 29 -2.83 -3.40 -0.65
C LEU A 29 -3.72 -4.47 -1.31
N VAL A 30 -3.13 -5.51 -1.91
CA VAL A 30 -3.87 -6.69 -2.42
C VAL A 30 -4.56 -7.44 -1.27
N GLN A 31 -3.89 -7.66 -0.14
CA GLN A 31 -4.52 -8.29 1.03
C GLN A 31 -5.69 -7.48 1.60
N LEU A 32 -5.66 -6.14 1.50
CA LEU A 32 -6.76 -5.27 1.87
C LEU A 32 -7.92 -5.30 0.85
N LEU A 33 -7.62 -5.47 -0.44
CA LEU A 33 -8.63 -5.52 -1.51
C LEU A 33 -9.70 -6.59 -1.27
N HIS A 34 -9.31 -7.75 -0.72
CA HIS A 34 -10.25 -8.86 -0.44
C HIS A 34 -11.07 -8.68 0.82
N ARG A 35 -10.92 -7.56 1.54
CA ARG A 35 -11.58 -7.32 2.82
C ARG A 35 -12.70 -6.29 2.68
N PRO A 36 -13.82 -6.47 3.39
CA PRO A 36 -14.85 -5.45 3.42
C PRO A 36 -14.31 -4.17 4.09
N GLU A 37 -14.71 -3.00 3.56
CA GLU A 37 -14.18 -1.68 3.97
C GLU A 37 -14.29 -1.42 5.49
N ASP A 38 -15.30 -1.99 6.16
CA ASP A 38 -15.57 -1.80 7.59
C ASP A 38 -14.78 -2.76 8.51
N GLU A 39 -14.05 -3.73 7.98
CA GLU A 39 -13.34 -4.74 8.78
C GLU A 39 -11.84 -4.40 8.90
N PRO A 40 -11.35 -3.96 10.08
CA PRO A 40 -9.93 -3.73 10.28
C PRO A 40 -9.13 -5.04 10.25
N VAL A 41 -7.91 -4.96 9.73
CA VAL A 41 -6.92 -6.04 9.77
C VAL A 41 -5.78 -5.63 10.70
N HIS A 42 -5.34 -6.51 11.57
CA HIS A 42 -4.18 -6.23 12.41
C HIS A 42 -2.90 -6.29 11.56
N VAL A 43 -1.95 -5.37 11.78
CA VAL A 43 -0.70 -5.31 11.00
C VAL A 43 0.10 -6.62 11.04
N ASP A 44 0.01 -7.37 12.12
CA ASP A 44 0.67 -8.67 12.28
C ASP A 44 -0.01 -9.81 11.50
N ASP A 45 -1.25 -9.63 11.03
CA ASP A 45 -1.98 -10.64 10.25
C ASP A 45 -1.63 -10.59 8.75
N PHE A 46 -0.87 -9.57 8.31
CA PHE A 46 -0.39 -9.52 6.95
C PHE A 46 0.70 -10.56 6.72
N ASP A 47 0.48 -11.42 5.73
CA ASP A 47 1.47 -12.41 5.33
C ASP A 47 2.47 -11.77 4.37
N PHE A 48 3.77 -11.94 4.61
CA PHE A 48 4.85 -11.56 3.69
C PHE A 48 5.85 -12.71 3.61
N ASP A 49 6.24 -13.12 2.39
CA ASP A 49 7.18 -14.23 2.18
C ASP A 49 8.65 -13.93 2.59
N CYS A 50 8.86 -12.99 3.51
CA CYS A 50 10.18 -12.52 3.94
C CYS A 50 10.29 -12.44 5.47
N ASP A 51 11.47 -12.04 5.96
CA ASP A 51 11.82 -12.03 7.38
C ASP A 51 10.87 -11.13 8.19
N ALA A 52 9.95 -11.76 8.93
CA ALA A 52 8.79 -11.11 9.55
C ALA A 52 9.17 -9.95 10.49
N ASP A 53 10.25 -10.11 11.26
CA ASP A 53 10.71 -9.08 12.21
C ASP A 53 11.19 -7.81 11.49
N SER A 54 11.89 -7.96 10.36
CA SER A 54 12.34 -6.82 9.57
C SER A 54 11.21 -6.14 8.81
N VAL A 55 10.17 -6.89 8.44
CA VAL A 55 9.04 -6.38 7.67
C VAL A 55 8.09 -5.60 8.57
N ALA A 56 7.79 -6.11 9.78
CA ALA A 56 6.93 -5.42 10.74
C ALA A 56 7.45 -4.01 11.08
N VAL A 57 8.77 -3.88 11.32
CA VAL A 57 9.42 -2.58 11.57
C VAL A 57 9.30 -1.64 10.36
N GLN A 58 9.45 -2.15 9.14
CA GLN A 58 9.29 -1.34 7.91
C GLN A 58 7.83 -0.95 7.67
N LEU A 59 6.87 -1.82 7.97
CA LEU A 59 5.45 -1.50 7.88
C LEU A 59 5.12 -0.33 8.79
N HIS A 60 5.51 -0.42 10.06
CA HIS A 60 5.23 0.57 11.09
C HIS A 60 5.86 1.93 10.81
N HIS A 61 7.14 1.94 10.40
CA HIS A 61 7.90 3.19 10.28
C HIS A 61 7.99 3.77 8.87
N VAL A 62 7.65 3.00 7.83
CA VAL A 62 7.86 3.41 6.44
C VAL A 62 6.60 3.26 5.60
N HIS A 63 6.00 2.06 5.55
CA HIS A 63 4.97 1.78 4.55
C HIS A 63 3.59 2.28 4.98
N LEU A 64 3.13 1.95 6.19
CA LEU A 64 1.81 2.36 6.69
C LEU A 64 1.71 3.87 6.88
N PRO A 65 2.67 4.59 7.51
CA PRO A 65 2.62 6.04 7.59
C PRO A 65 2.51 6.69 6.21
N LYS A 66 3.30 6.22 5.24
CA LYS A 66 3.30 6.77 3.89
C LYS A 66 1.97 6.53 3.17
N LEU A 67 1.42 5.32 3.26
CA LEU A 67 0.11 5.03 2.64
C LEU A 67 -1.02 5.81 3.31
N ALA A 68 -0.94 6.05 4.63
CA ALA A 68 -1.89 6.87 5.37
C ALA A 68 -1.82 8.34 4.99
N ASP A 69 -0.60 8.90 4.87
CA ASP A 69 -0.38 10.27 4.38
C ASP A 69 -0.94 10.47 2.95
N MET A 70 -0.86 9.43 2.12
CA MET A 70 -1.44 9.43 0.77
C MET A 70 -2.96 9.24 0.77
N GLY A 71 -3.57 8.82 1.89
CA GLY A 71 -5.00 8.55 2.04
C GLY A 71 -5.46 7.21 1.49
N PHE A 72 -4.53 6.29 1.20
CA PHE A 72 -4.84 4.97 0.68
C PHE A 72 -5.15 3.96 1.78
N VAL A 73 -4.64 4.15 3.00
CA VAL A 73 -5.02 3.34 4.16
C VAL A 73 -5.38 4.25 5.32
N GLU A 74 -6.22 3.74 6.22
CA GLU A 74 -6.34 4.27 7.57
C GLU A 74 -5.62 3.31 8.50
N TRP A 75 -4.69 3.82 9.29
CA TRP A 75 -3.88 3.01 10.20
C TRP A 75 -3.84 3.65 11.57
N ASP A 76 -4.12 2.83 12.58
CA ASP A 76 -4.01 3.19 13.99
C ASP A 76 -2.75 2.51 14.57
N ASP A 77 -1.74 3.33 14.89
CA ASP A 77 -0.46 2.91 15.47
C ASP A 77 -0.63 2.27 16.85
N GLU A 78 -1.58 2.74 17.66
CA GLU A 78 -1.77 2.26 19.04
C GLU A 78 -2.38 0.86 19.08
N THR A 79 -3.31 0.58 18.17
CA THR A 79 -4.07 -0.69 18.10
C THR A 79 -3.53 -1.65 17.04
N GLY A 80 -2.72 -1.18 16.10
CA GLY A 80 -2.24 -1.97 14.97
C GLY A 80 -3.29 -2.23 13.89
N GLU A 81 -4.46 -1.59 13.95
CA GLU A 81 -5.54 -1.77 12.99
C GLU A 81 -5.28 -1.02 11.69
N VAL A 82 -5.44 -1.69 10.55
CA VAL A 82 -5.35 -1.15 9.20
C VAL A 82 -6.67 -1.34 8.46
N ARG A 83 -7.16 -0.30 7.80
CA ARG A 83 -8.35 -0.28 6.95
C ARG A 83 -8.06 0.37 5.60
N CYS A 84 -8.94 0.14 4.62
CA CYS A 84 -8.95 0.90 3.37
C CYS A 84 -9.16 2.39 3.68
N GLY A 85 -8.36 3.24 3.04
CA GLY A 85 -8.46 4.68 3.20
C GLY A 85 -9.47 5.32 2.24
N PRO A 86 -9.80 6.61 2.41
CA PRO A 86 -10.81 7.31 1.60
C PRO A 86 -10.45 7.46 0.11
N ARG A 87 -9.21 7.12 -0.29
CA ARG A 87 -8.74 7.14 -1.68
C ARG A 87 -8.49 5.73 -2.24
N PHE A 88 -8.87 4.67 -1.51
CA PHE A 88 -8.57 3.29 -1.91
C PHE A 88 -9.19 2.92 -3.26
N ASP A 89 -10.38 3.45 -3.59
CA ASP A 89 -11.06 3.28 -4.89
C ASP A 89 -10.17 3.63 -6.11
N LEU A 90 -9.15 4.48 -5.93
CA LEU A 90 -8.21 4.80 -7.02
C LEU A 90 -7.24 3.66 -7.32
N LEU A 91 -6.96 2.82 -6.31
CA LEU A 91 -6.09 1.65 -6.43
C LEU A 91 -6.86 0.43 -6.89
N GLU A 92 -8.14 0.27 -6.52
CA GLU A 92 -8.95 -0.92 -6.83
C GLU A 92 -8.77 -1.43 -8.26
N PRO A 93 -8.91 -0.61 -9.33
CA PRO A 93 -8.82 -1.13 -10.70
C PRO A 93 -7.43 -1.67 -11.06
N VAL A 94 -6.39 -1.18 -10.40
CA VAL A 94 -5.01 -1.64 -10.63
C VAL A 94 -4.73 -2.88 -9.77
N LEU A 95 -5.23 -2.89 -8.53
CA LEU A 95 -5.10 -4.03 -7.63
C LEU A 95 -5.86 -5.25 -8.15
N ASP A 96 -7.08 -5.06 -8.69
CA ASP A 96 -7.86 -6.12 -9.34
C ASP A 96 -7.05 -6.81 -10.45
N VAL A 97 -6.38 -6.02 -11.31
CA VAL A 97 -5.54 -6.56 -12.39
C VAL A 97 -4.33 -7.33 -11.85
N LEU A 98 -3.76 -6.88 -10.73
CA LEU A 98 -2.63 -7.57 -10.09
C LEU A 98 -3.08 -8.89 -9.47
N ASP A 99 -4.24 -8.90 -8.80
CA ASP A 99 -4.82 -10.04 -8.13
C ASP A 99 -5.31 -11.11 -9.13
N GLU A 100 -6.09 -10.71 -10.15
CA GLU A 100 -6.62 -11.61 -11.18
C GLU A 100 -5.53 -12.29 -12.02
N HIS A 101 -4.32 -11.72 -12.05
CA HIS A 101 -3.21 -12.20 -12.86
C HIS A 101 -2.01 -12.66 -12.06
N GLU A 102 -2.15 -12.89 -10.75
CA GLU A 102 -1.05 -13.32 -9.86
C GLU A 102 -0.22 -14.47 -10.47
N ASP A 103 -0.88 -15.52 -10.98
CA ASP A 103 -0.24 -16.69 -11.60
C ASP A 103 0.55 -16.40 -12.90
N ALA A 104 0.24 -15.29 -13.58
CA ALA A 104 0.87 -14.90 -14.84
C ALA A 104 1.96 -13.83 -14.64
N LEU A 105 2.06 -13.24 -13.45
CA LEU A 105 3.03 -12.22 -13.12
C LEU A 105 4.36 -12.85 -12.67
N PRO A 106 5.49 -12.20 -12.94
CA PRO A 106 6.76 -12.62 -12.35
C PRO A 106 6.72 -12.54 -10.82
N ASP A 107 7.31 -13.51 -10.11
CA ASP A 107 7.38 -13.58 -8.63
C ASP A 107 7.93 -12.32 -7.94
N HIS A 108 8.64 -11.43 -8.67
CA HIS A 108 9.16 -10.18 -8.12
C HIS A 108 8.17 -9.01 -8.20
N TYR A 109 6.99 -9.22 -8.79
CA TYR A 109 5.92 -8.22 -8.90
C TYR A 109 4.93 -8.28 -7.72
N LEU A 110 4.74 -9.42 -7.07
CA LEU A 110 3.89 -9.58 -5.87
C LEU A 110 4.64 -10.29 -4.74
#